data_AF-A0A2S9WS37-F1
#
_entry.id   AF-A0A2S9WS37-F1
#
_cell.length_a   1.000
_cell.length_b   1.000
_cell.length_c   1.000
_cell.angle_alpha   90.00
_cell.angle_beta   90.00
_cell.angle_gamma   90.00
#
_symmetry.space_group_name_H-M   'P 1'
#
loop_
_entity.id
_entity.type
_entity.pdbx_description
1 polymer ?
#
loop_
_entity_poly.entity_id
_entity_poly.type
_entity_poly.pdbx_seq_one_letter_code
_entity_poly.pdbx_strand_id
1 'polypeptide(L)'
;MNRSAVDTIKGYYYQFDLTILKLLESQSSTDTVIVENVEDIDLLTATETTAVQCKYYAKTEYNHSVIAHPIRQMLNHFSNLKIQKEKNIRYHLYGHYKSGQNKLILPLTLDYLKKHFLTFKKRGKKIEYHKDLGLKDVDLDEFIQLLSIDNNAQSYDSQIGSLISLLQKEFNCTNDEARDYYYNNSLRVIKDKSVEQDSLSRTITRRQFIKSINKKEDLFNIWYAGYLGRSKFLKKIRSEHFTFLNISPFDRFFLIGVNPSMYSRNELKEMIQLISKKWSNLSKKVEKPFCPYIYISGISETEITELKKEFFREGFVFNDGHPFLGSDFSAENIMIRPDHNNDIRIKIINELNQLDTILYRSTVTKQIFQFYTGIPFYNNDSENLKHIKVQLHTLTEIKKII
;
A
#
# COMPACT_ATOMS: atom_id res chain seq x y z
N MET A 1 3.26 -7.47 42.69
CA MET A 1 3.00 -7.83 41.28
C MET A 1 3.59 -6.73 40.41
N ASN A 2 4.65 -7.04 39.67
CA ASN A 2 5.22 -6.08 38.73
C ASN A 2 4.31 -6.02 37.50
N ARG A 3 3.50 -4.96 37.34
CA ARG A 3 2.64 -4.75 36.18
C ARG A 3 3.52 -4.37 34.98
N SER A 4 4.25 -5.34 34.46
CA SER A 4 5.06 -5.18 33.26
C SER A 4 4.17 -5.30 32.03
N ALA A 5 4.25 -4.32 31.12
CA ALA A 5 3.52 -4.33 29.85
C ALA A 5 4.09 -5.34 28.83
N VAL A 6 5.22 -5.99 29.14
CA VAL A 6 5.97 -6.86 28.21
C VAL A 6 5.10 -7.97 27.62
N ASP A 7 4.28 -8.65 28.43
CA ASP A 7 3.47 -9.77 27.95
C ASP A 7 2.31 -9.30 27.06
N THR A 8 1.71 -8.14 27.37
CA THR A 8 0.68 -7.51 26.55
C THR A 8 1.25 -7.04 25.22
N ILE A 9 2.40 -6.35 25.23
CA ILE A 9 3.10 -5.92 24.01
C ILE A 9 3.45 -7.13 23.15
N LYS A 10 4.02 -8.18 23.74
CA LYS A 10 4.36 -9.41 23.01
C LYS A 10 3.12 -10.10 22.42
N GLY A 11 1.98 -10.02 23.09
CA GLY A 11 0.69 -10.47 22.55
C GLY A 11 0.29 -9.74 21.27
N TYR A 12 0.40 -8.41 21.23
CA TYR A 12 0.11 -7.62 20.03
C TYR A 12 1.08 -7.94 18.89
N TYR A 13 2.38 -8.04 19.16
CA TYR A 13 3.34 -8.43 18.13
C TYR A 13 3.06 -9.84 17.61
N TYR A 14 2.72 -10.79 18.48
CA TYR A 14 2.38 -12.14 18.06
C TYR A 14 1.16 -12.17 17.13
N GLN A 15 0.16 -11.34 17.39
CA GLN A 15 -0.99 -11.15 16.50
C GLN A 15 -0.56 -10.52 15.16
N PHE A 16 0.22 -9.44 15.17
CA PHE A 16 0.69 -8.77 13.94
C PHE A 16 1.54 -9.71 13.08
N ASP A 17 2.44 -10.46 13.71
CA ASP A 17 3.27 -11.46 13.06
C ASP A 17 2.40 -12.55 12.41
N LEU A 18 1.33 -13.00 13.09
CA LEU A 18 0.39 -13.96 12.53
C LEU A 18 -0.38 -13.37 11.35
N THR A 19 -0.79 -12.09 11.42
CA THR A 19 -1.44 -11.38 10.31
C THR A 19 -0.53 -11.36 9.08
N ILE A 20 0.74 -11.00 9.26
CA ILE A 20 1.75 -10.98 8.19
C ILE A 20 1.94 -12.39 7.62
N LEU A 21 2.12 -13.38 8.49
CA LEU A 21 2.31 -14.77 8.09
C LEU A 21 1.12 -15.26 7.25
N LYS A 22 -0.12 -14.95 7.63
CA LYS A 22 -1.30 -15.33 6.83
C LYS A 22 -1.39 -14.60 5.49
N LEU A 23 -1.01 -13.33 5.41
CA LEU A 23 -0.89 -12.63 4.13
C LEU A 23 0.17 -13.28 3.22
N LEU A 24 1.31 -13.69 3.79
CA LEU A 24 2.41 -14.35 3.06
C LEU A 24 2.11 -15.81 2.68
N GLU A 25 1.25 -16.50 3.42
CA GLU A 25 0.78 -17.86 3.09
C GLU A 25 -0.39 -17.86 2.09
N SER A 26 -1.08 -16.73 1.92
CA SER A 26 -2.24 -16.61 1.02
C SER A 26 -1.86 -16.96 -0.42
N GLN A 27 -2.68 -17.78 -1.07
CA GLN A 27 -2.38 -18.30 -2.41
C GLN A 27 -2.76 -17.30 -3.51
N SER A 28 -3.87 -16.58 -3.35
CA SER A 28 -4.30 -15.58 -4.32
C SER A 28 -3.77 -14.20 -3.95
N SER A 29 -3.39 -13.43 -4.99
CA SER A 29 -3.04 -12.03 -4.84
C SER A 29 -4.22 -11.15 -4.36
N THR A 30 -5.46 -11.63 -4.52
CA THR A 30 -6.68 -10.94 -4.11
C THR A 30 -7.20 -11.38 -2.75
N ASP A 31 -6.62 -12.42 -2.14
CA ASP A 31 -6.97 -12.82 -0.79
C ASP A 31 -6.73 -11.64 0.15
N THR A 32 -7.62 -11.49 1.12
CA THR A 32 -7.76 -10.28 1.92
C THR A 32 -7.68 -10.61 3.39
N VAL A 33 -7.02 -9.73 4.14
CA VAL A 33 -7.05 -9.74 5.61
C VAL A 33 -7.71 -8.47 6.10
N ILE A 34 -8.59 -8.63 7.09
CA ILE A 34 -9.13 -7.54 7.90
C ILE A 34 -8.58 -7.69 9.31
N VAL A 35 -7.90 -6.66 9.78
CA VAL A 35 -7.31 -6.64 11.13
C VAL A 35 -8.38 -6.19 12.14
N GLU A 36 -8.54 -6.90 13.26
CA GLU A 36 -9.43 -6.53 14.37
C GLU A 36 -10.92 -6.39 13.98
N ASN A 37 -11.50 -7.37 13.28
CA ASN A 37 -12.90 -7.31 12.84
C ASN A 37 -13.82 -8.23 13.65
N VAL A 38 -14.19 -9.42 13.15
CA VAL A 38 -14.96 -10.40 13.93
C VAL A 38 -14.08 -10.94 15.06
N GLU A 39 -12.87 -11.33 14.72
CA GLU A 39 -11.81 -11.66 15.66
C GLU A 39 -10.55 -10.82 15.33
N ASP A 40 -9.43 -11.13 16.01
CA ASP A 40 -8.16 -10.42 15.84
C ASP A 40 -7.69 -10.33 14.38
N ILE A 41 -7.96 -11.38 13.58
CA ILE A 41 -7.58 -11.50 12.17
C ILE A 41 -8.69 -12.20 11.39
N ASP A 42 -9.28 -11.55 10.39
CA ASP A 42 -10.26 -12.17 9.50
C ASP A 42 -9.66 -12.39 8.11
N LEU A 43 -9.64 -13.64 7.66
CA LEU A 43 -9.13 -14.07 6.36
C LEU A 43 -10.27 -14.24 5.37
N LEU A 44 -10.27 -13.47 4.29
CA LEU A 44 -11.28 -13.54 3.24
C LEU A 44 -10.65 -14.10 1.96
N THR A 45 -11.15 -15.26 1.54
CA THR A 45 -10.82 -15.91 0.27
C THR A 45 -11.99 -15.80 -0.69
N ALA A 46 -11.85 -16.30 -1.92
CA ALA A 46 -12.96 -16.35 -2.88
C ALA A 46 -14.17 -17.19 -2.40
N THR A 47 -13.97 -18.13 -1.47
CA THR A 47 -14.98 -19.12 -1.09
C THR A 47 -15.45 -19.02 0.36
N GLU A 48 -14.57 -18.62 1.27
CA GLU A 48 -14.87 -18.60 2.71
C GLU A 48 -14.17 -17.46 3.45
N THR A 49 -14.76 -17.09 4.58
CA THR A 49 -14.14 -16.23 5.59
C THR A 49 -13.71 -17.06 6.79
N THR A 50 -12.49 -16.86 7.29
CA THR A 50 -12.03 -17.48 8.55
C THR A 50 -11.66 -16.39 9.55
N ALA A 51 -12.40 -16.31 10.65
CA ALA A 51 -12.09 -15.42 11.76
C ALA A 51 -11.16 -16.11 12.76
N VAL A 52 -10.00 -15.52 12.99
CA VAL A 52 -8.92 -16.09 13.80
C VAL A 52 -8.73 -15.26 15.06
N GLN A 53 -8.96 -15.88 16.22
CA GLN A 53 -8.59 -15.32 17.52
C GLN A 53 -7.21 -15.82 17.92
N CYS A 54 -6.33 -14.88 18.27
CA CYS A 54 -5.00 -15.12 18.77
C CYS A 54 -4.95 -15.10 20.32
N LYS A 55 -4.21 -16.03 20.93
CA LYS A 55 -3.92 -16.03 22.38
C LYS A 55 -2.48 -16.44 22.66
N TYR A 56 -1.66 -15.51 23.13
CA TYR A 56 -0.26 -15.78 23.49
C TYR A 56 -0.03 -15.69 24.99
N TYR A 57 0.10 -16.84 25.65
CA TYR A 57 0.35 -16.94 27.10
C TYR A 57 1.48 -17.91 27.42
N ALA A 58 2.66 -17.68 26.82
CA ALA A 58 3.84 -18.55 26.92
C ALA A 58 4.38 -18.81 28.34
N LYS A 59 3.94 -18.04 29.34
CA LYS A 59 4.36 -18.21 30.75
C LYS A 59 3.36 -19.01 31.59
N THR A 60 2.15 -19.25 31.09
CA THR A 60 1.06 -19.87 31.86
C THR A 60 0.69 -21.23 31.30
N GLU A 61 0.20 -22.09 32.19
CA GLU A 61 -0.44 -23.35 31.82
C GLU A 61 -1.84 -23.10 31.26
N TYR A 62 -2.17 -23.80 30.17
CA TYR A 62 -3.50 -23.80 29.58
C TYR A 62 -4.55 -24.33 30.57
N ASN A 63 -5.69 -23.63 30.60
CA ASN A 63 -6.92 -24.05 31.27
C ASN A 63 -8.10 -23.56 30.42
N HIS A 64 -9.21 -24.30 30.37
CA HIS A 64 -10.36 -23.98 29.49
C HIS A 64 -10.85 -22.53 29.63
N SER A 65 -10.77 -21.95 30.83
CA SER A 65 -11.20 -20.59 31.12
C SER A 65 -10.53 -19.53 30.24
N VAL A 66 -9.29 -19.76 29.79
CA VAL A 66 -8.52 -18.78 29.00
C VAL A 66 -9.04 -18.62 27.58
N ILE A 67 -9.69 -19.66 27.04
CA ILE A 67 -10.32 -19.64 25.71
C ILE A 67 -11.85 -19.67 25.76
N ALA A 68 -12.45 -19.92 26.93
CA ALA A 68 -13.89 -20.02 27.08
C ALA A 68 -14.60 -18.72 26.70
N HIS A 69 -14.01 -17.55 26.97
CA HIS A 69 -14.60 -16.27 26.58
C HIS A 69 -14.58 -16.05 25.06
N PRO A 70 -13.45 -16.20 24.36
CA PRO A 70 -13.41 -16.17 22.90
C PRO A 70 -14.39 -17.15 22.24
N ILE A 71 -14.44 -18.41 22.69
CA ILE A 71 -15.37 -19.40 22.13
C ILE A 71 -16.84 -18.93 22.27
N ARG A 72 -17.19 -18.27 23.38
CA ARG A 72 -18.53 -17.70 23.55
C ARG A 72 -18.78 -16.49 22.63
N GLN A 73 -17.76 -15.68 22.33
CA GLN A 73 -17.88 -14.58 21.38
C GLN A 73 -18.10 -15.10 19.95
N MET A 74 -17.32 -16.10 19.53
CA MET A 74 -17.50 -16.81 18.26
C MET A 74 -18.91 -17.43 18.16
N LEU A 75 -19.40 -18.08 19.22
CA LEU A 75 -20.75 -18.66 19.24
C LEU A 75 -21.84 -17.59 19.14
N ASN A 76 -21.66 -16.46 19.80
CA ASN A 76 -22.59 -15.33 19.72
C ASN A 76 -22.63 -14.75 18.30
N HIS A 77 -21.47 -14.60 17.66
CA HIS A 77 -21.40 -14.16 16.27
C HIS A 77 -22.09 -15.16 15.32
N PHE A 78 -21.83 -16.46 15.49
CA PHE A 78 -22.53 -17.52 14.75
C PHE A 78 -24.05 -17.46 14.90
N SER A 79 -24.54 -17.25 16.13
CA SER A 79 -25.97 -17.11 16.41
C SER A 79 -26.59 -15.94 15.65
N ASN A 80 -25.91 -14.79 15.61
CA ASN A 80 -26.38 -13.61 14.88
C ASN A 80 -26.45 -13.85 13.36
N LEU A 81 -25.42 -14.48 12.77
CA LEU A 81 -25.42 -14.81 11.33
C LEU A 81 -26.55 -15.77 10.96
N LYS A 82 -26.83 -16.74 11.83
CA LYS A 82 -27.93 -17.70 11.62
C LYS A 82 -29.29 -17.01 11.56
N ILE A 83 -29.51 -15.98 12.37
CA ILE A 83 -30.72 -15.14 12.32
C ILE A 83 -30.80 -14.37 10.98
N GLN A 84 -29.66 -13.88 10.50
CA GLN A 84 -29.55 -13.08 9.26
C GLN A 84 -29.53 -13.93 7.98
N LYS A 85 -29.43 -15.27 8.10
CA LYS A 85 -29.26 -16.23 6.98
C LYS A 85 -28.00 -15.98 6.14
N GLU A 86 -27.00 -15.35 6.73
CA GLU A 86 -25.68 -15.20 6.13
C GLU A 86 -24.89 -16.49 6.31
N LYS A 87 -24.09 -16.88 5.31
CA LYS A 87 -23.33 -18.14 5.32
C LYS A 87 -21.86 -17.90 5.00
N ASN A 88 -21.04 -18.86 5.42
CA ASN A 88 -19.61 -19.06 5.08
C ASN A 88 -18.58 -18.33 5.96
N ILE A 89 -18.73 -18.42 7.28
CA ILE A 89 -17.64 -18.12 8.22
C ILE A 89 -17.18 -19.37 8.98
N ARG A 90 -15.86 -19.51 9.12
CA ARG A 90 -15.20 -20.47 10.00
C ARG A 90 -14.51 -19.73 11.13
N TYR A 91 -14.37 -20.39 12.26
CA TYR A 91 -13.70 -19.84 13.44
C TYR A 91 -12.45 -20.65 13.74
N HIS A 92 -11.36 -19.94 14.01
CA HIS A 92 -10.10 -20.55 14.42
C HIS A 92 -9.58 -19.88 15.68
N LEU A 93 -9.25 -20.68 16.69
CA LEU A 93 -8.53 -20.20 17.86
C LEU A 93 -7.08 -20.66 17.78
N TYR A 94 -6.16 -19.71 17.72
CA TYR A 94 -4.72 -19.91 17.61
C TYR A 94 -4.04 -19.50 18.92
N GLY A 95 -3.68 -20.49 19.75
CA GLY A 95 -3.26 -20.29 21.13
C GLY A 95 -1.94 -20.97 21.48
N HIS A 96 -1.03 -20.23 22.12
CA HIS A 96 0.25 -20.76 22.62
C HIS A 96 0.36 -20.62 24.14
N TYR A 97 0.73 -21.71 24.81
CA TYR A 97 0.81 -21.82 26.27
C TYR A 97 2.07 -22.58 26.69
N LYS A 98 2.52 -22.39 27.94
CA LYS A 98 3.71 -23.07 28.45
C LYS A 98 3.53 -24.60 28.55
N SER A 99 2.34 -25.03 28.97
CA SER A 99 2.00 -26.42 29.28
C SER A 99 0.48 -26.58 29.36
N GLY A 100 0.00 -27.81 29.61
CA GLY A 100 -1.41 -28.11 29.87
C GLY A 100 -2.26 -28.35 28.63
N GLN A 101 -1.66 -28.38 27.44
CA GLN A 101 -2.38 -28.56 26.17
C GLN A 101 -3.22 -29.83 26.13
N ASN A 102 -2.74 -30.90 26.77
CA ASN A 102 -3.41 -32.20 26.92
C ASN A 102 -4.76 -32.14 27.67
N LYS A 103 -5.07 -31.05 28.37
CA LYS A 103 -6.38 -30.87 29.02
C LYS A 103 -7.50 -30.62 28.02
N LEU A 104 -7.19 -30.11 26.83
CA LEU A 104 -8.15 -29.95 25.75
C LEU A 104 -8.29 -31.29 25.03
N ILE A 105 -9.51 -31.79 24.95
CA ILE A 105 -9.82 -33.04 24.23
C ILE A 105 -10.47 -32.65 22.91
N LEU A 106 -9.86 -33.07 21.80
CA LEU A 106 -10.35 -32.89 20.44
C LEU A 106 -10.55 -34.27 19.78
N PRO A 107 -11.53 -34.45 18.88
CA PRO A 107 -12.52 -33.44 18.45
C PRO A 107 -13.49 -33.06 19.58
N LEU A 108 -14.01 -31.83 19.54
CA LEU A 108 -14.95 -31.35 20.54
C LEU A 108 -16.27 -32.11 20.47
N THR A 109 -16.76 -32.58 21.62
CA THR A 109 -18.13 -33.08 21.73
C THR A 109 -19.06 -31.98 22.24
N LEU A 110 -20.34 -32.11 21.92
CA LEU A 110 -21.39 -31.20 22.39
C LEU A 110 -21.40 -31.05 23.92
N ASP A 111 -21.31 -32.17 24.65
CA ASP A 111 -21.23 -32.18 26.12
C ASP A 111 -20.00 -31.45 26.64
N TYR A 112 -18.86 -31.66 25.98
CA TYR A 112 -17.61 -31.00 26.37
C TYR A 112 -17.69 -29.49 26.16
N LEU A 113 -18.22 -29.04 25.01
CA LEU A 113 -18.45 -27.64 24.69
C LEU A 113 -19.35 -26.99 25.75
N LYS A 114 -20.51 -27.60 26.04
CA LYS A 114 -21.47 -27.11 27.03
C LYS A 114 -20.85 -27.00 28.41
N LYS A 115 -20.16 -28.06 28.87
CA LYS A 115 -19.60 -28.15 30.22
C LYS A 115 -18.44 -27.18 30.44
N HIS A 116 -17.50 -27.10 29.50
CA HIS A 116 -16.23 -26.41 29.71
C HIS A 116 -16.21 -24.96 29.20
N PHE A 117 -17.03 -24.62 28.21
CA PHE A 117 -16.99 -23.30 27.58
C PHE A 117 -18.29 -22.51 27.72
N LEU A 118 -19.45 -23.17 27.68
CA LEU A 118 -20.76 -22.48 27.66
C LEU A 118 -21.43 -22.39 29.03
N THR A 119 -20.96 -23.15 30.02
CA THR A 119 -21.51 -23.12 31.39
C THR A 119 -20.55 -22.43 32.35
N PHE A 120 -20.98 -21.36 33.00
CA PHE A 120 -20.16 -20.63 33.96
C PHE A 120 -21.00 -19.96 35.04
N LYS A 121 -20.35 -19.46 36.10
CA LYS A 121 -21.03 -18.70 37.16
C LYS A 121 -20.77 -17.20 36.97
N LYS A 122 -21.84 -16.39 36.97
CA LYS A 122 -21.75 -14.92 37.01
C LYS A 122 -22.61 -14.41 38.16
N ARG A 123 -22.01 -13.66 39.10
CA ARG A 123 -22.68 -13.17 40.32
C ARG A 123 -23.41 -14.29 41.10
N GLY A 124 -22.77 -15.45 41.24
CA GLY A 124 -23.31 -16.61 41.96
C GLY A 124 -24.35 -17.46 41.21
N LYS A 125 -24.89 -16.99 40.07
CA LYS A 125 -25.85 -17.73 39.26
C LYS A 125 -25.16 -18.59 38.20
N LYS A 126 -25.60 -19.84 38.05
CA LYS A 126 -25.19 -20.72 36.94
C LYS A 126 -25.84 -20.19 35.65
N ILE A 127 -25.01 -19.90 34.65
CA ILE A 127 -25.40 -19.47 33.32
C ILE A 127 -25.06 -20.60 32.35
N GLU A 128 -26.00 -20.90 31.46
CA GLU A 128 -25.84 -21.85 30.37
C GLU A 128 -26.02 -21.06 29.06
N TYR A 129 -24.90 -20.52 28.55
CA TYR A 129 -24.90 -19.44 27.55
C TYR A 129 -25.64 -19.78 26.25
N HIS A 130 -25.62 -21.05 25.82
CA HIS A 130 -26.37 -21.49 24.65
C HIS A 130 -27.89 -21.30 24.81
N LYS A 131 -28.42 -21.42 26.04
CA LYS A 131 -29.85 -21.20 26.32
C LYS A 131 -30.21 -19.73 26.23
N ASP A 132 -29.33 -18.85 26.69
CA ASP A 132 -29.51 -17.40 26.59
C ASP A 132 -29.55 -16.94 25.12
N LEU A 133 -28.80 -17.61 24.24
CA LEU A 133 -28.82 -17.39 22.79
C LEU A 133 -29.95 -18.13 22.05
N GLY A 134 -30.77 -18.91 22.76
CA GLY A 134 -31.85 -19.70 22.15
C GLY A 134 -31.38 -20.83 21.23
N LEU A 135 -30.12 -21.28 21.36
CA LEU A 135 -29.53 -22.31 20.51
C LEU A 135 -29.87 -23.72 20.99
N LYS A 136 -30.22 -24.58 20.04
CA LYS A 136 -30.47 -26.02 20.22
C LYS A 136 -29.19 -26.81 19.94
N ASP A 137 -29.21 -28.09 20.30
CA ASP A 137 -28.06 -28.98 20.16
C ASP A 137 -27.59 -29.09 18.70
N VAL A 138 -28.53 -29.15 17.74
CA VAL A 138 -28.22 -29.14 16.30
C VAL A 138 -27.45 -27.89 15.88
N ASP A 139 -27.74 -26.73 16.50
CA ASP A 139 -27.03 -25.48 16.20
C ASP A 139 -25.61 -25.50 16.77
N LEU A 140 -25.42 -26.15 17.93
CA LEU A 140 -24.11 -26.30 18.55
C LEU A 140 -23.24 -27.30 17.78
N ASP A 141 -23.81 -28.38 17.25
CA ASP A 141 -23.10 -29.32 16.37
C ASP A 141 -22.64 -28.63 15.07
N GLU A 142 -23.50 -27.79 14.46
CA GLU A 142 -23.12 -26.97 13.31
C GLU A 142 -21.97 -26.00 13.67
N PHE A 143 -22.04 -25.34 14.82
CA PHE A 143 -20.96 -24.47 15.28
C PHE A 143 -19.65 -25.25 15.50
N ILE A 144 -19.70 -26.45 16.09
CA ILE A 144 -18.52 -27.31 16.28
C ILE A 144 -17.86 -27.64 14.94
N GLN A 145 -18.64 -27.89 13.87
CA GLN A 145 -18.10 -28.16 12.54
C GLN A 145 -17.37 -26.96 11.92
N LEU A 146 -17.72 -25.74 12.35
CA LEU A 146 -17.09 -24.49 11.89
C LEU A 146 -15.94 -24.02 12.78
N LEU A 147 -15.78 -24.61 13.98
CA LEU A 147 -14.78 -24.22 14.97
C LEU A 147 -13.56 -25.15 14.92
N SER A 148 -12.38 -24.55 14.79
CA SER A 148 -11.10 -25.22 14.98
C SER A 148 -10.32 -24.57 16.12
N ILE A 149 -9.65 -25.39 16.94
CA ILE A 149 -8.86 -24.91 18.07
C ILE A 149 -7.47 -25.51 17.98
N ASP A 150 -6.46 -24.66 17.89
CA ASP A 150 -5.06 -25.02 18.09
C ASP A 150 -4.58 -24.36 19.40
N ASN A 151 -4.48 -25.15 20.47
CA ASN A 151 -3.90 -24.70 21.75
C ASN A 151 -2.41 -25.02 21.87
N ASN A 152 -1.79 -25.53 20.82
CA ASN A 152 -0.36 -25.82 20.75
C ASN A 152 0.29 -25.10 19.56
N ALA A 153 -0.18 -23.88 19.30
CA ALA A 153 0.31 -23.02 18.24
C ALA A 153 1.82 -22.73 18.40
N GLN A 154 2.45 -22.23 17.33
CA GLN A 154 3.88 -21.93 17.33
C GLN A 154 4.26 -20.94 18.43
N SER A 155 5.47 -21.08 18.97
CA SER A 155 6.03 -20.05 19.84
C SER A 155 6.25 -18.75 19.07
N TYR A 156 6.37 -17.62 19.77
CA TYR A 156 6.68 -16.32 19.17
C TYR A 156 7.93 -16.36 18.28
N ASP A 157 9.03 -16.92 18.80
CA ASP A 157 10.30 -16.97 18.08
C ASP A 157 10.22 -17.90 16.86
N SER A 158 9.49 -19.01 16.98
CA SER A 158 9.24 -19.93 15.85
C SER A 158 8.40 -19.28 14.75
N GLN A 159 7.35 -18.55 15.14
CA GLN A 159 6.47 -17.85 14.21
C GLN A 159 7.23 -16.77 13.42
N ILE A 160 8.05 -15.98 14.11
CA ILE A 160 8.96 -15.01 13.46
C ILE A 160 9.91 -15.74 12.50
N GLY A 161 10.52 -16.85 12.92
CA GLY A 161 11.40 -17.64 12.05
C GLY A 161 10.72 -18.10 10.76
N SER A 162 9.48 -18.59 10.85
CA SER A 162 8.66 -18.96 9.69
C SER A 162 8.33 -17.75 8.80
N LEU A 163 7.93 -16.63 9.40
CA LEU A 163 7.64 -15.38 8.70
C LEU A 163 8.86 -14.87 7.93
N ILE A 164 10.04 -14.79 8.58
CA ILE A 164 11.28 -14.37 7.94
C ILE A 164 11.63 -15.28 6.77
N SER A 165 11.48 -16.60 6.93
CA SER A 165 11.73 -17.56 5.84
C SER A 165 10.80 -17.33 4.64
N LEU A 166 9.53 -17.00 4.87
CA LEU A 166 8.58 -16.64 3.82
C LEU A 166 8.97 -15.34 3.11
N LEU A 167 9.39 -14.32 3.85
CA LEU A 167 9.87 -13.06 3.25
C LEU A 167 11.13 -13.26 2.39
N GLN A 168 12.07 -14.09 2.85
CA GLN A 168 13.26 -14.44 2.06
C GLN A 168 12.87 -15.08 0.73
N LYS A 169 11.89 -16.00 0.75
CA LYS A 169 11.37 -16.66 -0.45
C LYS A 169 10.61 -15.69 -1.36
N GLU A 170 9.74 -14.86 -0.81
CA GLU A 170 8.90 -13.92 -1.57
C GLU A 170 9.74 -12.89 -2.34
N PHE A 171 10.79 -12.35 -1.70
CA PHE A 171 11.61 -11.27 -2.26
C PHE A 171 12.97 -11.73 -2.78
N ASN A 172 13.27 -13.03 -2.72
CA ASN A 172 14.58 -13.60 -3.05
C ASN A 172 15.74 -12.81 -2.42
N CYS A 173 15.65 -12.60 -1.09
CA CYS A 173 16.53 -11.70 -0.36
C CYS A 173 17.34 -12.42 0.74
N THR A 174 18.37 -11.74 1.25
CA THR A 174 19.18 -12.26 2.37
C THR A 174 18.37 -12.27 3.67
N ASN A 175 18.88 -12.99 4.68
CA ASN A 175 18.23 -13.03 5.99
C ASN A 175 18.18 -11.64 6.64
N ASP A 176 19.28 -10.88 6.56
CA ASP A 176 19.36 -9.52 7.08
C ASP A 176 18.35 -8.60 6.37
N GLU A 177 18.20 -8.72 5.05
CA GLU A 177 17.20 -7.94 4.30
C GLU A 177 15.77 -8.33 4.69
N ALA A 178 15.47 -9.62 4.83
CA ALA A 178 14.15 -10.07 5.29
C ALA A 178 13.83 -9.53 6.69
N ARG A 179 14.79 -9.57 7.62
CA ARG A 179 14.62 -9.19 9.03
C ARG A 179 14.60 -7.68 9.25
N ASP A 180 15.61 -6.98 8.74
CA ASP A 180 15.82 -5.58 9.08
C ASP A 180 15.07 -4.63 8.14
N TYR A 181 14.68 -5.12 6.95
CA TYR A 181 13.95 -4.33 5.97
C TYR A 181 12.50 -4.78 5.81
N TYR A 182 12.25 -5.96 5.24
CA TYR A 182 10.90 -6.37 4.87
C TYR A 182 9.99 -6.63 6.08
N TYR A 183 10.51 -7.25 7.14
CA TYR A 183 9.74 -7.49 8.36
C TYR A 183 9.37 -6.18 9.08
N ASN A 184 10.30 -5.23 9.21
CA ASN A 184 10.01 -3.92 9.79
C ASN A 184 8.96 -3.14 8.98
N ASN A 185 9.03 -3.19 7.65
CA ASN A 185 8.00 -2.59 6.79
C ASN A 185 6.65 -3.31 6.96
N SER A 186 6.65 -4.64 7.07
CA SER A 186 5.46 -5.46 7.28
C SER A 186 4.76 -5.12 8.59
N LEU A 187 5.52 -5.05 9.70
CA LEU A 187 5.04 -4.62 11.00
C LEU A 187 4.43 -3.23 10.94
N ARG A 188 5.11 -2.28 10.28
CA ARG A 188 4.59 -0.93 10.11
C ARG A 188 3.22 -0.94 9.42
N VAL A 189 3.09 -1.66 8.30
CA VAL A 189 1.84 -1.72 7.54
C VAL A 189 0.70 -2.30 8.37
N ILE A 190 0.93 -3.41 9.08
CA ILE A 190 -0.12 -4.03 9.91
C ILE A 190 -0.44 -3.17 11.13
N LYS A 191 0.56 -2.57 11.78
CA LYS A 191 0.35 -1.65 12.90
C LYS A 191 -0.44 -0.42 12.46
N ASP A 192 -0.09 0.20 11.33
CA ASP A 192 -0.81 1.36 10.78
C ASP A 192 -2.27 0.97 10.45
N LYS A 193 -2.51 -0.23 9.91
CA LYS A 193 -3.88 -0.76 9.74
C LYS A 193 -4.60 -0.94 11.08
N SER A 194 -3.99 -1.58 12.07
CA SER A 194 -4.64 -1.96 13.35
C SER A 194 -5.20 -0.79 14.16
N VAL A 195 -4.70 0.43 13.96
CA VAL A 195 -5.12 1.63 14.71
C VAL A 195 -6.21 2.44 14.01
N GLU A 196 -6.60 2.07 12.80
CA GLU A 196 -7.68 2.73 12.05
C GLU A 196 -9.04 2.46 12.70
N GLN A 197 -9.93 3.46 12.70
CA GLN A 197 -11.25 3.36 13.33
C GLN A 197 -12.23 2.51 12.51
N ASP A 198 -12.18 2.66 11.19
CA ASP A 198 -13.11 2.02 10.26
C ASP A 198 -12.61 0.62 9.81
N SER A 199 -13.52 -0.34 9.66
CA SER A 199 -13.15 -1.72 9.30
C SER A 199 -12.65 -1.83 7.85
N LEU A 200 -13.20 -1.06 6.90
CA LEU A 200 -12.71 -1.06 5.51
C LEU A 200 -11.29 -0.50 5.44
N SER A 201 -10.98 0.48 6.30
CA SER A 201 -9.63 1.03 6.43
C SER A 201 -8.63 0.03 7.02
N ARG A 202 -9.10 -0.96 7.79
CA ARG A 202 -8.32 -2.08 8.34
C ARG A 202 -8.12 -3.26 7.38
N THR A 203 -8.70 -3.18 6.18
CA THR A 203 -8.61 -4.21 5.15
C THR A 203 -7.37 -4.03 4.28
N ILE A 204 -6.71 -5.15 3.93
CA ILE A 204 -5.60 -5.18 2.97
C ILE A 204 -5.58 -6.50 2.18
N THR A 205 -5.45 -6.40 0.86
CA THR A 205 -5.21 -7.58 0.00
C THR A 205 -3.74 -8.01 0.05
N ARG A 206 -3.44 -9.29 -0.22
CA ARG A 206 -2.06 -9.78 -0.37
C ARG A 206 -1.26 -8.91 -1.35
N ARG A 207 -1.82 -8.61 -2.53
CA ARG A 207 -1.16 -7.77 -3.54
C ARG A 207 -0.80 -6.38 -3.01
N GLN A 208 -1.73 -5.71 -2.33
CA GLN A 208 -1.48 -4.40 -1.74
C GLN A 208 -0.40 -4.49 -0.65
N PHE A 209 -0.45 -5.52 0.19
CA PHE A 209 0.53 -5.77 1.23
C PHE A 209 1.94 -5.91 0.65
N ILE A 210 2.16 -6.84 -0.30
CA ILE A 210 3.45 -7.07 -0.95
C ILE A 210 3.98 -5.78 -1.61
N LYS A 211 3.12 -5.05 -2.33
CA LYS A 211 3.49 -3.75 -2.94
C LYS A 211 3.91 -2.72 -1.88
N SER A 212 3.22 -2.68 -0.75
CA SER A 212 3.45 -1.67 0.29
C SER A 212 4.75 -1.86 1.06
N ILE A 213 5.22 -3.11 1.21
CA ILE A 213 6.44 -3.43 1.97
C ILE A 213 7.71 -3.40 1.10
N ASN A 214 7.57 -3.45 -0.23
CA ASN A 214 8.68 -3.38 -1.17
C ASN A 214 8.94 -1.94 -1.68
N LYS A 215 9.57 -1.11 -0.85
CA LYS A 215 9.97 0.27 -1.18
C LYS A 215 11.49 0.46 -1.35
N LYS A 216 12.20 -0.60 -1.75
CA LYS A 216 13.67 -0.66 -1.63
C LYS A 216 14.34 0.39 -2.52
N GLU A 217 13.84 0.57 -3.74
CA GLU A 217 14.38 1.55 -4.70
C GLU A 217 14.29 2.98 -4.20
N ASP A 218 13.17 3.36 -3.56
CA ASP A 218 12.97 4.70 -3.01
C ASP A 218 14.02 5.00 -1.93
N LEU A 219 14.21 4.06 -0.99
CA LEU A 219 15.17 4.20 0.10
C LEU A 219 16.62 4.09 -0.39
N PHE A 220 16.90 3.20 -1.35
CA PHE A 220 18.21 3.12 -1.97
C PHE A 220 18.60 4.46 -2.59
N ASN A 221 17.71 5.10 -3.34
CA ASN A 221 18.01 6.40 -3.95
C ASN A 221 18.30 7.48 -2.90
N ILE A 222 17.54 7.50 -1.80
CA ILE A 222 17.77 8.41 -0.66
C ILE A 222 19.14 8.15 -0.01
N TRP A 223 19.41 6.90 0.37
CA TRP A 223 20.64 6.53 1.07
C TRP A 223 21.88 6.66 0.17
N TYR A 224 21.76 6.28 -1.10
CA TYR A 224 22.81 6.41 -2.09
C TYR A 224 23.17 7.87 -2.37
N ALA A 225 22.17 8.76 -2.42
CA ALA A 225 22.40 10.21 -2.50
C ALA A 225 23.14 10.75 -1.27
N GLY A 226 22.84 10.22 -0.08
CA GLY A 226 23.57 10.52 1.16
C GLY A 226 25.00 9.98 1.17
N TYR A 227 25.21 8.75 0.71
CA TYR A 227 26.49 8.02 0.80
C TYR A 227 27.54 8.48 -0.23
N LEU A 228 27.15 8.73 -1.49
CA LEU A 228 28.11 9.13 -2.54
C LEU A 228 28.30 10.64 -2.68
N GLY A 229 27.45 11.42 -2.03
CA GLY A 229 27.32 12.86 -2.22
C GLY A 229 26.38 13.20 -3.37
N ARG A 230 25.45 14.13 -3.09
CA ARG A 230 24.34 14.54 -3.97
C ARG A 230 24.75 14.81 -5.42
N SER A 231 25.92 15.41 -5.65
CA SER A 231 26.38 15.70 -7.01
C SER A 231 26.68 14.44 -7.84
N LYS A 232 27.18 13.36 -7.25
CA LYS A 232 27.45 12.10 -7.99
C LYS A 232 26.13 11.41 -8.37
N PHE A 233 25.16 11.41 -7.47
CA PHE A 233 23.81 10.90 -7.74
C PHE A 233 23.16 11.61 -8.93
N LEU A 234 23.12 12.96 -8.93
CA LEU A 234 22.53 13.73 -10.03
C LEU A 234 23.25 13.46 -11.37
N LYS A 235 24.58 13.29 -11.35
CA LYS A 235 25.36 12.91 -12.54
C LYS A 235 24.99 11.53 -13.06
N LYS A 236 24.77 10.55 -12.17
CA LYS A 236 24.34 9.19 -12.56
C LYS A 236 22.97 9.21 -13.23
N ILE A 237 21.99 9.87 -12.60
CA ILE A 237 20.64 10.03 -13.17
C ILE A 237 20.72 10.68 -14.56
N ARG A 238 21.53 11.74 -14.70
CA ARG A 238 21.80 12.38 -15.98
C ARG A 238 22.36 11.40 -17.02
N SER A 239 23.38 10.61 -16.66
CA SER A 239 23.98 9.64 -17.59
C SER A 239 23.02 8.55 -18.02
N GLU A 240 22.19 8.04 -17.11
CA GLU A 240 21.28 6.92 -17.37
C GLU A 240 20.02 7.33 -18.14
N HIS A 241 19.57 8.58 -17.98
CA HIS A 241 18.23 8.97 -18.40
C HIS A 241 18.14 10.26 -19.21
N PHE A 242 19.19 11.09 -19.26
CA PHE A 242 19.15 12.41 -19.91
C PHE A 242 20.35 12.66 -20.84
N THR A 243 21.20 11.65 -21.09
CA THR A 243 22.37 11.76 -21.98
C THR A 243 22.12 10.96 -23.25
N PHE A 244 21.82 11.66 -24.35
CA PHE A 244 21.56 11.04 -25.66
C PHE A 244 22.26 11.84 -26.76
N LEU A 245 22.78 11.13 -27.77
CA LEU A 245 23.34 11.76 -28.98
C LEU A 245 22.24 12.33 -29.89
N ASN A 246 21.17 11.56 -30.08
CA ASN A 246 19.99 11.94 -30.85
C ASN A 246 18.74 11.70 -30.01
N ILE A 247 17.85 12.68 -29.97
CA ILE A 247 16.64 12.61 -29.16
C ILE A 247 15.50 12.08 -30.03
N SER A 248 15.00 10.89 -29.69
CA SER A 248 13.87 10.27 -30.39
C SER A 248 12.57 11.06 -30.17
N PRO A 249 11.62 11.02 -31.13
CA PRO A 249 10.34 11.73 -31.04
C PRO A 249 9.34 11.02 -30.13
N PHE A 250 9.64 10.99 -28.84
CA PHE A 250 8.82 10.36 -27.80
C PHE A 250 7.96 11.41 -27.09
N ASP A 251 6.80 10.99 -26.62
CA ASP A 251 6.00 11.79 -25.70
C ASP A 251 6.63 11.70 -24.30
N ARG A 252 7.32 12.77 -23.92
CA ARG A 252 8.00 12.88 -22.63
C ARG A 252 7.22 13.77 -21.70
N PHE A 253 6.87 13.25 -20.54
CA PHE A 253 6.11 13.93 -19.50
C PHE A 253 7.05 14.27 -18.35
N PHE A 254 7.25 15.57 -18.11
CA PHE A 254 8.00 16.10 -16.98
C PHE A 254 7.01 16.51 -15.90
N LEU A 255 6.88 15.67 -14.87
CA LEU A 255 6.03 15.95 -13.72
C LEU A 255 6.90 16.58 -12.64
N ILE A 256 6.61 17.82 -12.27
CA ILE A 256 7.49 18.63 -11.43
C ILE A 256 6.78 18.95 -10.13
N GLY A 257 7.26 18.37 -9.03
CA GLY A 257 6.83 18.66 -7.68
C GLY A 257 7.59 19.84 -7.08
N VAL A 258 6.87 20.91 -6.82
CA VAL A 258 7.38 22.13 -6.17
C VAL A 258 7.03 22.09 -4.69
N ASN A 259 7.98 22.47 -3.84
CA ASN A 259 7.68 22.82 -2.45
C ASN A 259 7.27 24.30 -2.40
N PRO A 260 6.03 24.65 -1.98
CA PRO A 260 5.58 26.04 -1.88
C PRO A 260 6.54 26.95 -1.09
N SER A 261 7.19 26.43 -0.05
CA SER A 261 8.07 27.22 0.81
C SER A 261 9.43 27.57 0.17
N MET A 262 9.79 26.88 -0.92
CA MET A 262 11.05 27.08 -1.65
C MET A 262 10.79 27.50 -3.11
N TYR A 263 9.56 27.93 -3.40
CA TYR A 263 9.14 28.24 -4.75
C TYR A 263 9.73 29.57 -5.24
N SER A 264 10.24 29.56 -6.47
CA SER A 264 10.59 30.74 -7.23
C SER A 264 10.07 30.60 -8.65
N ARG A 265 9.18 31.53 -9.06
CA ARG A 265 8.62 31.55 -10.42
C ARG A 265 9.71 31.66 -11.48
N ASN A 266 10.71 32.50 -11.25
CA ASN A 266 11.82 32.68 -12.20
C ASN A 266 12.61 31.37 -12.39
N GLU A 267 12.92 30.66 -11.30
CA GLU A 267 13.65 29.40 -11.39
C GLU A 267 12.86 28.32 -12.14
N LEU A 268 11.55 28.24 -11.89
CA LEU A 268 10.64 27.33 -12.59
C LEU A 268 10.56 27.66 -14.08
N LYS A 269 10.40 28.94 -14.43
CA LYS A 269 10.37 29.41 -15.81
C LYS A 269 11.65 29.05 -16.58
N GLU A 270 12.81 29.38 -16.03
CA GLU A 270 14.11 29.04 -16.62
C GLU A 270 14.28 27.53 -16.82
N MET A 271 13.80 26.73 -15.86
CA MET A 271 13.89 25.27 -15.93
C MET A 271 12.96 24.69 -16.99
N ILE A 272 11.73 25.22 -17.15
CA ILE A 272 10.82 24.85 -18.24
C ILE A 272 11.41 25.20 -19.60
N GLN A 273 12.01 26.40 -19.73
CA GLN A 273 12.70 26.81 -20.96
C GLN A 273 13.89 25.88 -21.28
N LEU A 274 14.65 25.47 -20.26
CA LEU A 274 15.74 24.50 -20.42
C LEU A 274 15.21 23.13 -20.88
N ILE A 275 14.12 22.64 -20.28
CA ILE A 275 13.47 21.39 -20.69
C ILE A 275 13.05 21.49 -22.16
N SER A 276 12.34 22.55 -22.54
CA SER A 276 11.90 22.76 -23.92
C SER A 276 13.08 22.81 -24.90
N LYS A 277 14.13 23.57 -24.57
CA LYS A 277 15.33 23.68 -25.42
C LYS A 277 16.00 22.33 -25.67
N LYS A 278 16.03 21.45 -24.65
CA LYS A 278 16.67 20.13 -24.77
C LYS A 278 15.76 19.07 -25.35
N TRP A 279 14.46 19.14 -25.10
CA TRP A 279 13.52 18.05 -25.37
C TRP A 279 12.47 18.38 -26.43
N SER A 280 12.65 19.48 -27.15
CA SER A 280 11.87 19.82 -28.34
C SER A 280 12.74 19.87 -29.58
N ASN A 281 12.19 19.43 -30.70
CA ASN A 281 12.79 19.63 -32.01
C ASN A 281 11.70 19.92 -33.04
N LEU A 282 11.62 21.18 -33.45
CA LEU A 282 10.57 21.72 -34.33
C LEU A 282 11.08 21.97 -35.75
N SER A 283 12.30 21.55 -36.06
CA SER A 283 12.95 21.85 -37.35
C SER A 283 12.15 21.28 -38.52
N LYS A 284 12.08 22.05 -39.62
CA LYS A 284 11.50 21.64 -40.91
C LYS A 284 12.06 20.30 -41.44
N LYS A 285 13.28 19.95 -41.02
CA LYS A 285 14.00 18.74 -41.47
C LYS A 285 13.62 17.49 -40.67
N VAL A 286 12.88 17.63 -39.58
CA VAL A 286 12.51 16.51 -38.71
C VAL A 286 11.13 16.01 -39.12
N GLU A 287 11.08 14.74 -39.56
CA GLU A 287 9.84 14.09 -40.02
C GLU A 287 8.77 14.03 -38.93
N LYS A 288 9.19 13.84 -37.68
CA LYS A 288 8.32 13.73 -36.50
C LYS A 288 8.74 14.75 -35.46
N PRO A 289 8.42 16.04 -35.63
CA PRO A 289 8.77 17.04 -34.64
C PRO A 289 8.00 16.78 -33.34
N PHE A 290 8.62 17.12 -32.22
CA PHE A 290 8.15 16.77 -30.89
C PHE A 290 8.50 17.86 -29.88
N CYS A 291 7.74 17.89 -28.78
CA CYS A 291 7.96 18.75 -27.63
C CYS A 291 7.50 18.03 -26.36
N PRO A 292 7.99 18.41 -25.17
CA PRO A 292 7.63 17.75 -23.92
C PRO A 292 6.29 18.25 -23.36
N TYR A 293 5.65 17.38 -22.59
CA TYR A 293 4.54 17.71 -21.71
C TYR A 293 5.07 18.05 -20.31
N ILE A 294 4.46 19.04 -19.66
CA ILE A 294 4.88 19.53 -18.34
C ILE A 294 3.67 19.59 -17.42
N TYR A 295 3.81 19.04 -16.21
CA TYR A 295 2.82 19.15 -15.15
C TYR A 295 3.41 19.78 -13.87
N ILE A 296 2.69 20.79 -13.41
CA ILE A 296 2.82 21.67 -12.23
C ILE A 296 2.29 21.13 -10.89
N SER A 297 3.02 20.37 -10.06
CA SER A 297 2.50 19.98 -8.74
C SER A 297 2.98 20.92 -7.62
N GLY A 298 2.09 21.26 -6.67
CA GLY A 298 2.45 22.00 -5.46
C GLY A 298 2.44 23.54 -5.58
N ILE A 299 1.78 24.09 -6.60
CA ILE A 299 1.53 25.54 -6.74
C ILE A 299 0.06 25.79 -7.08
N SER A 300 -0.46 26.95 -6.71
CA SER A 300 -1.87 27.33 -6.98
C SER A 300 -2.14 27.58 -8.47
N GLU A 301 -3.37 27.36 -8.91
CA GLU A 301 -3.82 27.61 -10.30
C GLU A 301 -3.60 29.05 -10.75
N THR A 302 -3.78 30.01 -9.84
CA THR A 302 -3.49 31.43 -10.08
C THR A 302 -2.02 31.64 -10.45
N GLU A 303 -1.12 30.91 -9.80
CA GLU A 303 0.32 31.01 -10.02
C GLU A 303 0.73 30.37 -11.35
N ILE A 304 0.12 29.23 -11.70
CA ILE A 304 0.28 28.61 -13.03
C ILE A 304 -0.19 29.57 -14.12
N THR A 305 -1.29 30.28 -13.89
CA THR A 305 -1.83 31.27 -14.82
C THR A 305 -0.88 32.45 -15.01
N GLU A 306 -0.28 32.98 -13.94
CA GLU A 306 0.73 34.03 -14.04
C GLU A 306 2.00 33.57 -14.78
N LEU A 307 2.46 32.34 -14.55
CA LEU A 307 3.57 31.74 -15.30
C LEU A 307 3.25 31.66 -16.81
N LYS A 308 2.04 31.22 -17.17
CA LYS A 308 1.57 31.18 -18.57
C LYS A 308 1.52 32.57 -19.20
N LYS A 309 1.07 33.59 -18.45
CA LYS A 309 1.07 34.99 -18.92
C LYS A 309 2.48 35.48 -19.22
N GLU A 310 3.47 35.15 -18.40
CA GLU A 310 4.88 35.48 -18.68
C GLU A 310 5.37 34.81 -19.96
N PHE A 311 5.14 33.51 -20.13
CA PHE A 311 5.50 32.82 -21.37
C PHE A 311 4.85 33.45 -22.60
N PHE A 312 3.56 33.78 -22.52
CA PHE A 312 2.84 34.41 -23.61
C PHE A 312 3.42 35.78 -23.97
N ARG A 313 3.70 36.63 -22.98
CA ARG A 313 4.34 37.94 -23.19
C ARG A 313 5.74 37.84 -23.80
N GLU A 314 6.48 36.79 -23.45
CA GLU A 314 7.81 36.50 -23.99
C GLU A 314 7.78 35.84 -25.38
N GLY A 315 6.59 35.58 -25.95
CA GLY A 315 6.44 34.89 -27.23
C GLY A 315 6.83 33.40 -27.18
N PHE A 316 6.85 32.82 -25.99
CA PHE A 316 7.13 31.40 -25.78
C PHE A 316 5.84 30.59 -25.96
N VAL A 317 5.67 30.00 -27.14
CA VAL A 317 4.43 29.31 -27.52
C VAL A 317 4.28 27.98 -26.79
N PHE A 318 3.13 27.79 -26.14
CA PHE A 318 2.73 26.56 -25.47
C PHE A 318 1.29 26.20 -25.84
N ASN A 319 0.90 24.95 -25.59
CA ASN A 319 -0.48 24.47 -25.71
C ASN A 319 -0.90 23.83 -24.38
N ASP A 320 -2.08 24.17 -23.87
CA ASP A 320 -2.62 23.63 -22.62
C ASP A 320 -3.93 22.86 -22.77
N GLY A 321 -4.34 22.55 -24.00
CA GLY A 321 -5.49 21.69 -24.30
C GLY A 321 -6.84 22.39 -24.35
N HIS A 322 -6.89 23.72 -24.21
CA HIS A 322 -8.14 24.49 -24.27
C HIS A 322 -8.20 25.32 -25.58
N PRO A 323 -8.97 24.88 -26.60
CA PRO A 323 -9.01 25.55 -27.90
C PRO A 323 -9.57 26.98 -27.88
N PHE A 324 -10.40 27.33 -26.89
CA PHE A 324 -10.98 28.66 -26.76
C PHE A 324 -11.32 28.98 -25.29
N LEU A 325 -11.61 30.25 -25.00
CA LEU A 325 -11.95 30.69 -23.65
C LEU A 325 -13.19 29.97 -23.13
N GLY A 326 -13.04 29.26 -22.01
CA GLY A 326 -14.13 28.51 -21.37
C GLY A 326 -14.39 27.15 -21.99
N SER A 327 -13.54 26.66 -22.90
CA SER A 327 -13.66 25.29 -23.40
C SER A 327 -13.28 24.26 -22.35
N ASP A 328 -13.89 23.08 -22.41
CA ASP A 328 -13.38 21.91 -21.70
C ASP A 328 -11.98 21.50 -22.21
N PHE A 329 -11.28 20.70 -21.40
CA PHE A 329 -10.00 20.12 -21.81
C PHE A 329 -10.19 19.16 -23.00
N SER A 330 -9.41 19.35 -24.06
CA SER A 330 -9.38 18.48 -25.22
C SER A 330 -8.03 17.79 -25.37
N ALA A 331 -8.03 16.47 -25.19
CA ALA A 331 -6.85 15.64 -25.42
C ALA A 331 -6.37 15.73 -26.88
N GLU A 332 -7.29 15.85 -27.84
CA GLU A 332 -6.94 16.08 -29.25
C GLU A 332 -6.23 17.41 -29.45
N ASN A 333 -6.70 18.47 -28.78
CA ASN A 333 -6.09 19.79 -28.87
C ASN A 333 -4.70 19.82 -28.26
N ILE A 334 -4.50 19.33 -27.02
CA ILE A 334 -3.16 19.31 -26.42
C ILE A 334 -2.21 18.40 -27.21
N MET A 335 -2.72 17.34 -27.85
CA MET A 335 -1.93 16.41 -28.65
C MET A 335 -1.60 16.92 -30.06
N ILE A 336 -2.02 18.14 -30.45
CA ILE A 336 -1.59 18.78 -31.71
C ILE A 336 -0.08 18.64 -31.87
N ARG A 337 0.33 18.15 -33.05
CA ARG A 337 1.74 17.91 -33.34
C ARG A 337 2.47 19.25 -33.41
N PRO A 338 3.54 19.44 -32.64
CA PRO A 338 4.32 20.66 -32.74
C PRO A 338 5.10 20.65 -34.06
N ASP A 339 5.30 21.81 -34.67
CA ASP A 339 6.10 21.96 -35.90
C ASP A 339 6.68 23.38 -36.02
N HIS A 340 7.37 23.63 -37.12
CA HIS A 340 8.00 24.92 -37.39
C HIS A 340 7.01 26.08 -37.65
N ASN A 341 5.73 25.78 -37.95
CA ASN A 341 4.71 26.77 -38.27
C ASN A 341 3.95 27.18 -37.00
N ASN A 342 3.52 26.21 -36.21
CA ASN A 342 2.79 26.45 -34.96
C ASN A 342 3.72 26.79 -33.79
N ASP A 343 5.01 26.48 -33.90
CA ASP A 343 6.06 26.73 -32.90
C ASP A 343 5.73 26.24 -31.49
N ILE A 344 4.88 25.21 -31.34
CA ILE A 344 4.48 24.72 -30.01
C ILE A 344 5.71 24.10 -29.31
N ARG A 345 6.25 24.81 -28.32
CA ARG A 345 7.53 24.46 -27.69
C ARG A 345 7.40 23.55 -26.48
N ILE A 346 6.24 23.57 -25.82
CA ILE A 346 5.85 22.71 -24.71
C ILE A 346 4.34 22.52 -24.69
N LYS A 347 3.89 21.51 -23.95
CA LYS A 347 2.49 21.28 -23.63
C LYS A 347 2.29 21.30 -22.13
N ILE A 348 1.37 22.12 -21.62
CA ILE A 348 1.16 22.30 -20.17
C ILE A 348 -0.11 21.55 -19.77
N ILE A 349 0.05 20.56 -18.90
CA ILE A 349 -1.05 19.82 -18.30
C ILE A 349 -1.48 20.57 -17.04
N ASN A 350 -2.78 20.91 -16.93
CA ASN A 350 -3.29 21.72 -15.82
C ASN A 350 -3.69 20.86 -14.63
N GLU A 351 -4.28 19.69 -14.89
CA GLU A 351 -4.76 18.78 -13.86
C GLU A 351 -4.17 17.38 -14.04
N LEU A 352 -3.90 16.68 -12.93
CA LEU A 352 -3.24 15.38 -12.98
C LEU A 352 -4.10 14.30 -13.67
N ASN A 353 -5.43 14.37 -13.59
CA ASN A 353 -6.37 13.46 -14.28
C ASN A 353 -6.25 13.54 -15.83
N GLN A 354 -5.83 14.69 -16.38
CA GLN A 354 -5.64 14.88 -17.82
C GLN A 354 -4.45 14.07 -18.33
N LEU A 355 -3.43 13.85 -17.49
CA LEU A 355 -2.25 13.06 -17.83
C LEU A 355 -2.62 11.63 -18.24
N ASP A 356 -3.48 10.95 -17.48
CA ASP A 356 -3.90 9.57 -17.77
C ASP A 356 -4.63 9.48 -19.12
N THR A 357 -5.46 10.49 -19.43
CA THR A 357 -6.15 10.59 -20.71
C THR A 357 -5.17 10.74 -21.88
N ILE A 358 -4.14 11.58 -21.72
CA ILE A 358 -3.11 11.79 -22.75
C ILE A 358 -2.27 10.51 -22.91
N LEU A 359 -1.86 9.88 -21.81
CA LEU A 359 -1.07 8.64 -21.84
C LEU A 359 -1.84 7.51 -22.53
N TYR A 360 -3.15 7.40 -22.30
CA TYR A 360 -3.99 6.42 -22.96
C TYR A 360 -4.08 6.64 -24.47
N ARG A 361 -4.31 7.90 -24.90
CA ARG A 361 -4.48 8.24 -26.33
C ARG A 361 -3.18 8.28 -27.13
N SER A 362 -2.04 8.53 -26.50
CA SER A 362 -0.75 8.62 -27.19
C SER A 362 -0.36 7.29 -27.84
N THR A 363 -0.05 7.35 -29.13
CA THR A 363 0.34 6.23 -29.99
C THR A 363 1.85 6.14 -30.20
N VAL A 364 2.63 7.04 -29.58
CA VAL A 364 4.11 7.00 -29.63
C VAL A 364 4.68 6.45 -28.33
N THR A 365 5.98 6.20 -28.31
CA THR A 365 6.67 5.80 -27.07
C THR A 365 6.53 6.89 -26.02
N LYS A 366 6.13 6.49 -24.81
CA LYS A 366 5.86 7.38 -23.67
C LYS A 366 6.97 7.23 -22.62
N GLN A 367 7.36 8.36 -22.02
CA GLN A 367 8.30 8.37 -20.90
C GLN A 367 7.85 9.39 -19.86
N ILE A 368 7.81 8.98 -18.59
CA ILE A 368 7.50 9.87 -17.47
C ILE A 368 8.76 10.08 -16.64
N PHE A 369 9.08 11.35 -16.43
CA PHE A 369 10.11 11.80 -15.51
C PHE A 369 9.43 12.60 -14.41
N GLN A 370 9.27 11.99 -13.24
CA GLN A 370 8.66 12.61 -12.08
C GLN A 370 9.74 13.08 -11.10
N PHE A 371 9.78 14.38 -10.88
CA PHE A 371 10.63 15.05 -9.92
C PHE A 371 9.81 15.48 -8.70
N TYR A 372 10.25 15.19 -7.48
CA TYR A 372 9.46 15.46 -6.27
C TYR A 372 10.35 15.76 -5.06
N THR A 373 9.91 16.60 -4.12
CA THR A 373 10.67 16.92 -2.89
C THR A 373 10.31 16.03 -1.70
N GLY A 374 9.03 15.64 -1.59
CA GLY A 374 8.51 14.76 -0.54
C GLY A 374 8.20 13.36 -1.04
N ILE A 375 6.92 13.10 -1.32
CA ILE A 375 6.42 11.80 -1.80
C ILE A 375 6.12 11.93 -3.30
N PRO A 376 6.39 10.90 -4.12
CA PRO A 376 5.88 10.79 -5.49
C PRO A 376 4.37 11.06 -5.56
N PHE A 377 3.92 11.99 -6.42
CA PHE A 377 2.50 12.39 -6.49
C PHE A 377 1.74 11.74 -7.66
N TYR A 378 2.43 11.03 -8.52
CA TYR A 378 1.86 10.25 -9.61
C TYR A 378 2.46 8.83 -9.63
N ASN A 379 1.60 7.85 -9.86
CA ASN A 379 1.96 6.45 -10.03
C ASN A 379 1.24 5.91 -11.26
N ASN A 380 1.95 5.14 -12.07
CA ASN A 380 1.39 4.40 -13.19
C ASN A 380 2.01 3.01 -13.14
N ASP A 381 1.17 1.99 -13.03
CA ASP A 381 1.56 0.59 -12.85
C ASP A 381 1.74 -0.16 -14.20
N SER A 382 1.76 0.56 -15.32
CA SER A 382 1.96 -0.06 -16.64
C SER A 382 3.41 -0.53 -16.83
N GLU A 383 3.61 -1.83 -16.99
CA GLU A 383 4.93 -2.45 -17.22
C GLU A 383 5.64 -1.91 -18.48
N ASN A 384 4.87 -1.42 -19.46
CA ASN A 384 5.38 -0.93 -20.74
C ASN A 384 5.72 0.57 -20.74
N LEU A 385 5.62 1.25 -19.59
CA LEU A 385 5.84 2.69 -19.47
C LEU A 385 7.11 2.98 -18.66
N LYS A 386 8.10 3.61 -19.30
CA LYS A 386 9.28 4.10 -18.57
C LYS A 386 8.85 5.23 -17.63
N HIS A 387 8.82 4.95 -16.33
CA HIS A 387 8.48 5.93 -15.29
C HIS A 387 9.64 6.08 -14.31
N ILE A 388 10.43 7.13 -14.47
CA ILE A 388 11.58 7.45 -13.62
C ILE A 388 11.14 8.45 -12.54
N LYS A 389 11.41 8.11 -11.28
CA LYS A 389 11.09 8.93 -10.11
C LYS A 389 12.38 9.44 -9.48
N VAL A 390 12.54 10.76 -9.38
CA VAL A 390 13.74 11.40 -8.84
C VAL A 390 13.37 12.34 -7.71
N GLN A 391 13.79 12.01 -6.50
CA GLN A 391 13.63 12.94 -5.38
C GLN A 391 14.61 14.10 -5.49
N LEU A 392 14.14 15.32 -5.20
CA LEU A 392 14.86 16.59 -5.23
C LEU A 392 14.94 17.20 -3.83
N HIS A 393 16.02 17.93 -3.55
CA HIS A 393 16.09 18.84 -2.42
C HIS A 393 15.65 20.26 -2.83
N THR A 394 15.98 20.66 -4.06
CA THR A 394 15.58 21.97 -4.62
C THR A 394 15.26 21.83 -6.11
N LEU A 395 14.46 22.75 -6.65
CA LEU A 395 14.14 22.80 -8.09
C LEU A 395 15.38 22.93 -8.98
N THR A 396 16.41 23.64 -8.49
CA THR A 396 17.66 23.86 -9.23
C THR A 396 18.41 22.57 -9.56
N GLU A 397 18.17 21.48 -8.83
CA GLU A 397 18.79 20.19 -9.11
C GLU A 397 18.31 19.57 -10.43
N ILE A 398 17.11 19.91 -10.91
CA ILE A 398 16.64 19.50 -12.24
C ILE A 398 17.60 20.00 -13.32
N LYS A 399 18.10 21.24 -13.19
CA LYS A 399 19.08 21.83 -14.13
C LYS A 399 20.41 21.06 -14.16
N LYS A 400 20.74 20.32 -13.09
CA LYS A 400 21.95 19.48 -13.01
C LYS A 400 21.73 18.09 -13.63
N ILE A 401 20.48 17.64 -13.67
CA ILE A 401 20.06 16.35 -14.24
C ILE A 401 19.85 16.46 -15.75
N ILE A 402 19.14 17.50 -16.19
CA ILE A 402 18.67 17.67 -17.57
C ILE A 402 19.77 18.20 -18.47
#